data_AF-A0A2E6QKG0-F1
#
_entry.id   AF-A0A2E6QKG0-F1
#
_cell.length_a   1.000
_cell.length_b   1.000
_cell.length_c   1.000
_cell.angle_alpha   90.00
_cell.angle_beta   90.00
_cell.angle_gamma   90.00
#
_symmetry.space_group_name_H-M   'P 1'
#
loop_
_entity.id
_entity.type
_entity.pdbx_description
1 polymer ?
#
loop_
_entity_poly.entity_id
_entity_poly.type
_entity_poly.pdbx_seq_one_letter_code
_entity_poly.pdbx_strand_id
1 'polypeptide(L)'
;MATRQIGTMADEPSPNQPVPPWADAELSRRLLALAAGGERQDLEFKERFPGQARDLAKEIAAFATSNFGTILLGVSKAGGVIGLADCEGASERERMLDRVAGICANSIKPSVTPALAFAVVEDRTVLAIAVPKGDAPLYYVAGVPYLRQMATSRPAEPHEVIDRVLDWDRARDGSGLPSPESEFLSQTASLVVDVVVYADELEERRVKPWLDETRHGLAWAAETARDLAARTPGGFAEMVEPLEEMASKLDRAAHERLSMGGGWDEMDAAAQAARETARSIWTRWIEPHGFHADSVAGVREAVSENARKLASLAARLQEMDDQGRLDDIQSSAGEIGLVLLKAATFGVGLGDDQRIEELTAIGRALRDVETRTIYADGGQSVRRILDDVRDASARQNAWLAGLPSEAEAGA
;
A
#
# COMPACT_ATOMS: atom_id res chain seq x y z
N MET A 1 -24.73 72.46 34.26
CA MET A 1 -26.09 71.89 34.16
C MET A 1 -26.65 72.22 32.78
N ALA A 2 -26.75 71.23 31.89
CA ALA A 2 -27.73 71.19 30.81
C ALA A 2 -27.59 69.85 30.06
N THR A 3 -28.58 69.01 30.26
CA THR A 3 -28.84 67.71 29.62
C THR A 3 -29.17 67.90 28.14
N ARG A 4 -28.62 67.06 27.26
CA ARG A 4 -29.22 66.78 25.93
C ARG A 4 -29.15 65.28 25.66
N GLN A 5 -30.34 64.67 25.60
CA GLN A 5 -30.58 63.32 25.11
C GLN A 5 -30.12 63.19 23.65
N ILE A 6 -29.39 62.12 23.38
CA ILE A 6 -28.91 61.72 22.07
C ILE A 6 -29.99 60.84 21.42
N GLY A 7 -30.23 61.09 20.14
CA GLY A 7 -31.29 60.47 19.35
C GLY A 7 -31.14 58.96 19.14
N THR A 8 -32.31 58.34 19.00
CA THR A 8 -32.66 57.13 18.23
C THR A 8 -31.51 56.30 17.67
N MET A 9 -31.31 55.14 18.30
CA MET A 9 -30.60 53.98 17.77
C MET A 9 -31.18 53.56 16.42
N ALA A 10 -30.30 53.35 15.43
CA ALA A 10 -30.60 52.50 14.30
C ALA A 10 -30.68 51.04 14.82
N ASP A 11 -31.76 50.35 14.48
CA ASP A 11 -32.04 48.95 14.83
C ASP A 11 -30.82 48.06 14.52
N GLU A 12 -30.30 47.40 15.56
CA GLU A 12 -29.49 46.19 15.39
C GLU A 12 -30.41 45.03 14.98
N PRO A 13 -30.07 44.20 13.99
CA PRO A 13 -30.93 43.10 13.56
C PRO A 13 -31.06 42.05 14.67
N SER A 14 -32.30 41.79 15.09
CA SER A 14 -32.63 40.84 16.16
C SER A 14 -32.32 39.39 15.76
N PRO A 15 -31.62 38.60 16.58
CA PRO A 15 -31.05 37.29 16.20
C PRO A 15 -32.05 36.13 16.10
N ASN A 16 -33.35 36.38 15.95
CA ASN A 16 -34.36 35.30 15.96
C ASN A 16 -35.61 35.64 15.13
N GLN A 17 -35.45 35.79 13.80
CA GLN A 17 -36.59 35.70 12.90
C GLN A 17 -37.17 34.27 12.97
N PRO A 18 -38.50 34.10 13.07
CA PRO A 18 -39.11 32.77 13.07
C PRO A 18 -38.85 32.07 11.73
N VAL A 19 -38.13 30.95 11.78
CA VAL A 19 -37.90 30.11 10.59
C VAL A 19 -39.22 29.44 10.20
N PRO A 20 -39.63 29.51 8.92
CA PRO A 20 -40.83 28.82 8.46
C PRO A 20 -40.78 27.30 8.70
N PRO A 21 -41.90 26.62 8.98
CA PRO A 21 -41.91 25.20 9.34
C PRO A 21 -41.46 24.26 8.20
N TRP A 22 -41.42 24.76 6.96
CA TRP A 22 -40.95 24.02 5.79
C TRP A 22 -39.44 24.16 5.57
N ALA A 23 -38.76 25.06 6.28
CA ALA A 23 -37.32 25.28 6.19
C ALA A 23 -36.58 24.57 7.33
N ASP A 24 -35.36 24.12 7.05
CA ASP A 24 -34.50 23.50 8.04
C ASP A 24 -33.98 24.54 9.03
N ALA A 25 -34.39 24.41 10.29
CA ALA A 25 -34.10 25.38 11.35
C ALA A 25 -32.62 25.40 11.78
N GLU A 26 -31.88 24.30 11.62
CA GLU A 26 -30.46 24.24 11.97
C GLU A 26 -29.61 24.84 10.85
N LEU A 27 -29.89 24.47 9.60
CA LEU A 27 -29.23 25.03 8.43
C LEU A 27 -29.47 26.54 8.34
N SER A 28 -30.71 27.00 8.58
CA SER A 28 -31.05 28.43 8.61
C SER A 28 -30.21 29.21 9.63
N ARG A 29 -30.03 28.67 10.84
CA ARG A 29 -29.20 29.29 11.89
C ARG A 29 -27.72 29.34 11.52
N ARG A 30 -27.22 28.34 10.79
CA ARG A 30 -25.79 28.23 10.43
C ARG A 30 -25.43 28.87 9.09
N LEU A 31 -26.41 29.26 8.28
CA LEU A 31 -26.20 29.69 6.89
C LEU A 31 -25.22 30.85 6.77
N LEU A 32 -25.35 31.90 7.58
CA LEU A 32 -24.44 33.06 7.54
C LEU A 32 -23.00 32.67 7.88
N ALA A 33 -22.81 31.81 8.88
CA ALA A 33 -21.49 31.31 9.25
C ALA A 33 -20.87 30.44 8.15
N LEU A 34 -21.68 29.58 7.51
CA LEU A 34 -21.24 28.75 6.38
C LEU A 34 -20.84 29.62 5.18
N ALA A 35 -21.64 30.63 4.85
CA ALA A 35 -21.42 31.53 3.73
C ALA A 35 -20.18 32.41 3.94
N ALA A 36 -19.97 32.91 5.16
CA ALA A 36 -18.77 33.68 5.53
C ALA A 36 -17.47 32.85 5.43
N GLY A 37 -17.56 31.53 5.57
CA GLY A 37 -16.43 30.62 5.46
C GLY A 37 -15.92 30.36 4.03
N GLY A 38 -16.58 30.93 3.01
CA GLY A 38 -16.17 30.82 1.61
C GLY A 38 -16.38 29.43 0.97
N GLU A 39 -16.15 29.36 -0.34
CA GLU A 39 -16.14 28.09 -1.09
C GLU A 39 -14.91 27.25 -0.70
N ARG A 40 -15.12 25.93 -0.59
CA ARG A 40 -14.11 24.97 -0.14
C ARG A 40 -14.28 23.65 -0.90
N GLN A 41 -13.44 22.68 -0.54
CA GLN A 41 -13.53 21.33 -1.10
C GLN A 41 -14.87 20.64 -0.84
N ASP A 42 -15.57 21.00 0.22
CA ASP A 42 -16.84 20.45 0.67
C ASP A 42 -18.04 21.40 0.46
N LEU A 43 -17.82 22.61 -0.07
CA LEU A 43 -18.85 23.65 -0.13
C LEU A 43 -18.73 24.51 -1.41
N GLU A 44 -19.82 24.61 -2.16
CA GLU A 44 -19.93 25.38 -3.42
C GLU A 44 -21.08 26.39 -3.34
N PHE A 45 -20.89 27.60 -3.89
CA PHE A 45 -21.92 28.63 -3.92
C PHE A 45 -22.39 28.90 -5.35
N LYS A 46 -23.71 29.04 -5.53
CA LYS A 46 -24.29 29.60 -6.76
C LYS A 46 -25.35 30.62 -6.39
N GLU A 47 -25.29 31.78 -7.04
CA GLU A 47 -26.25 32.88 -6.80
C GLU A 47 -27.68 32.51 -7.18
N ARG A 48 -27.82 31.69 -8.21
CA ARG A 48 -29.09 31.27 -8.79
C ARG A 48 -28.94 29.89 -9.41
N PHE A 49 -30.06 29.29 -9.76
CA PHE A 49 -30.04 28.09 -10.57
C PHE A 49 -29.31 28.34 -11.90
N PRO A 50 -28.29 27.53 -12.27
CA PRO A 50 -27.52 27.79 -13.49
C PRO A 50 -28.38 27.77 -14.75
N GLY A 51 -28.06 28.64 -15.72
CA GLY A 51 -28.78 28.72 -17.00
C GLY A 51 -28.72 27.42 -17.80
N GLN A 52 -27.70 26.58 -17.57
CA GLN A 52 -27.55 25.28 -18.18
C GLN A 52 -27.51 24.20 -17.10
N ALA A 53 -28.37 23.18 -17.23
CA ALA A 53 -28.45 22.06 -16.28
C ALA A 53 -27.09 21.36 -16.06
N ARG A 54 -26.25 21.32 -17.10
CA ARG A 54 -24.91 20.73 -17.04
C ARG A 54 -23.99 21.39 -16.01
N ASP A 55 -24.17 22.69 -15.76
CA ASP A 55 -23.29 23.45 -14.85
C ASP A 55 -23.56 23.09 -13.40
N LEU A 56 -24.78 22.68 -13.05
CA LEU A 56 -25.08 22.10 -11.74
C LEU A 56 -24.68 20.63 -11.70
N ALA A 57 -24.98 19.88 -12.77
CA ALA A 57 -24.67 18.46 -12.88
C ALA A 57 -23.18 18.16 -12.66
N LYS A 58 -22.28 18.98 -13.23
CA LYS A 58 -20.82 18.78 -13.08
C LYS A 58 -20.34 18.95 -11.64
N GLU A 59 -20.93 19.87 -10.87
CA GLU A 59 -20.54 20.08 -9.47
C GLU A 59 -20.98 18.86 -8.64
N ILE A 60 -22.21 18.39 -8.87
CA ILE A 60 -22.75 17.20 -8.20
C ILE A 60 -21.92 15.96 -8.56
N ALA A 61 -21.55 15.79 -9.83
CA ALA A 61 -20.69 14.69 -10.27
C ALA A 61 -19.28 14.76 -9.65
N ALA A 62 -18.69 15.95 -9.55
CA ALA A 62 -17.39 16.14 -8.91
C ALA A 62 -17.41 15.78 -7.42
N PHE A 63 -18.44 16.21 -6.69
CA PHE A 63 -18.64 15.81 -5.28
C PHE A 63 -18.84 14.29 -5.18
N ALA A 64 -19.80 13.72 -5.91
CA ALA A 64 -20.05 12.28 -5.88
C ALA A 64 -18.78 11.45 -6.16
N THR A 65 -17.91 11.92 -7.05
CA THR A 65 -16.62 11.26 -7.35
C THR A 65 -15.58 11.43 -6.24
N SER A 66 -15.54 12.57 -5.57
CA SER A 66 -14.37 12.97 -4.76
C SER A 66 -14.64 12.94 -3.26
N ASN A 67 -15.74 13.53 -2.81
CA ASN A 67 -16.08 13.68 -1.39
C ASN A 67 -17.53 14.14 -1.19
N PHE A 68 -18.08 13.89 0.00
CA PHE A 68 -19.30 14.56 0.43
C PHE A 68 -19.14 16.09 0.32
N GLY A 69 -20.18 16.77 -0.15
CA GLY A 69 -20.20 18.24 -0.16
C GLY A 69 -21.59 18.83 -0.31
N THR A 70 -21.69 20.14 -0.08
CA THR A 70 -22.95 20.88 -0.15
C THR A 70 -22.86 21.99 -1.19
N ILE A 71 -23.90 22.12 -2.02
CA ILE A 71 -24.07 23.28 -2.92
C ILE A 71 -25.15 24.18 -2.32
N LEU A 72 -24.84 25.46 -2.10
CA LEU A 72 -25.81 26.47 -1.66
C LEU A 72 -26.27 27.32 -2.85
N LEU A 73 -27.52 27.13 -3.27
CA LEU A 73 -28.17 27.95 -4.29
C LEU A 73 -28.87 29.15 -3.64
N GLY A 74 -28.58 30.37 -4.11
CA GLY A 74 -29.01 31.63 -3.50
C GLY A 74 -27.88 32.35 -2.74
N VAL A 75 -26.62 31.92 -2.90
CA VAL A 75 -25.45 32.52 -2.23
C VAL A 75 -24.43 32.98 -3.28
N SER A 76 -23.91 34.20 -3.13
CA SER A 76 -22.88 34.73 -4.00
C SER A 76 -21.52 34.11 -3.77
N LYS A 77 -20.63 34.22 -4.76
CA LYS A 77 -19.24 33.76 -4.61
C LYS A 77 -18.50 34.45 -3.45
N ALA A 78 -18.93 35.66 -3.08
CA ALA A 78 -18.38 36.40 -1.95
C ALA A 78 -19.03 36.01 -0.59
N GLY A 79 -19.90 35.00 -0.56
CA GLY A 79 -20.60 34.57 0.65
C GLY A 79 -21.83 35.41 1.00
N GLY A 80 -22.31 36.26 0.10
CA GLY A 80 -23.52 37.05 0.32
C GLY A 80 -24.78 36.23 0.07
N VAL A 81 -25.70 36.15 1.03
CA VAL A 81 -26.99 35.48 0.86
C VAL A 81 -27.91 36.37 0.03
N ILE A 82 -28.18 36.00 -1.24
CA ILE A 82 -29.06 36.75 -2.15
C ILE A 82 -30.49 36.23 -2.06
N GLY A 83 -30.64 34.91 -1.90
CA GLY A 83 -31.93 34.22 -1.94
C GLY A 83 -32.38 33.83 -3.34
N LEU A 84 -33.28 32.86 -3.40
CA LEU A 84 -33.93 32.36 -4.61
C LEU A 84 -35.32 33.00 -4.71
N ALA A 85 -35.51 33.88 -5.68
CA ALA A 85 -36.79 34.57 -5.91
C ALA A 85 -37.92 33.58 -6.25
N ASP A 86 -37.62 32.51 -6.99
CA ASP A 86 -38.60 31.50 -7.42
C ASP A 86 -38.77 30.38 -6.36
N CYS A 87 -38.83 30.72 -5.07
CA CYS A 87 -38.97 29.76 -3.97
C CYS A 87 -39.86 30.27 -2.81
N GLU A 88 -40.60 31.36 -3.01
CA GLU A 88 -41.50 31.93 -2.00
C GLU A 88 -42.76 31.06 -1.81
N GLY A 89 -43.31 30.52 -2.90
CA GLY A 89 -44.45 29.63 -2.91
C GLY A 89 -44.11 28.14 -2.75
N ALA A 90 -45.05 27.35 -2.21
CA ALA A 90 -44.87 25.89 -2.06
C ALA A 90 -44.66 25.19 -3.41
N SER A 91 -45.46 25.52 -4.43
CA SER A 91 -45.33 24.94 -5.77
C SER A 91 -44.04 25.33 -6.49
N GLU A 92 -43.47 26.48 -6.16
CA GLU A 92 -42.19 26.93 -6.71
C GLU A 92 -41.02 26.15 -6.10
N ARG A 93 -41.05 25.97 -4.78
CA ARG A 93 -40.11 25.10 -4.06
C ARG A 93 -40.15 23.67 -4.60
N GLU A 94 -41.34 23.10 -4.79
CA GLU A 94 -41.51 21.76 -5.35
C GLU A 94 -40.91 21.65 -6.76
N ARG A 95 -41.19 22.61 -7.66
CA ARG A 95 -40.58 22.66 -8.99
C ARG A 95 -39.04 22.75 -8.93
N MET A 96 -38.48 23.45 -7.95
CA MET A 96 -37.04 23.53 -7.75
C MET A 96 -36.45 22.16 -7.35
N LEU A 97 -37.11 21.46 -6.42
CA LEU A 97 -36.70 20.11 -5.99
C LEU A 97 -36.75 19.12 -7.15
N ASP A 98 -37.86 19.11 -7.92
CA ASP A 98 -38.02 18.24 -9.10
C ASP A 98 -36.97 18.51 -10.16
N ARG A 99 -36.62 19.78 -10.36
CA ARG A 99 -35.59 20.17 -11.33
C ARG A 99 -34.21 19.65 -10.93
N VAL A 100 -33.85 19.73 -9.64
CA VAL A 100 -32.57 19.17 -9.14
C VAL A 100 -32.58 17.65 -9.26
N ALA A 101 -33.65 16.98 -8.80
CA ALA A 101 -33.80 15.54 -8.90
C ALA A 101 -33.72 15.03 -10.35
N GLY A 102 -34.38 15.74 -11.28
CA GLY A 102 -34.34 15.45 -12.70
C GLY A 102 -32.93 15.56 -13.30
N ILE A 103 -32.13 16.52 -12.86
CA ILE A 103 -30.72 16.62 -13.27
C ILE A 103 -29.93 15.41 -12.77
N CYS A 104 -30.06 15.06 -11.49
CA CYS A 104 -29.28 13.99 -10.90
C CYS A 104 -29.60 12.61 -11.49
N ALA A 105 -30.87 12.37 -11.84
CA ALA A 105 -31.30 11.12 -12.47
C ALA A 105 -30.90 11.02 -13.96
N ASN A 106 -31.05 12.11 -14.71
CA ASN A 106 -30.95 12.07 -16.16
C ASN A 106 -29.58 12.48 -16.71
N SER A 107 -28.90 13.44 -16.06
CA SER A 107 -27.68 14.06 -16.60
C SER A 107 -26.39 13.49 -16.02
N ILE A 108 -26.46 12.80 -14.87
CA ILE A 108 -25.31 12.23 -14.17
C ILE A 108 -25.34 10.71 -14.30
N LYS A 109 -24.19 10.10 -14.62
CA LYS A 109 -24.02 8.65 -14.74
C LYS A 109 -22.81 8.18 -13.92
N PRO A 110 -22.97 7.28 -12.94
CA PRO A 110 -24.23 6.78 -12.38
C PRO A 110 -25.12 7.89 -11.80
N SER A 111 -26.40 7.64 -11.58
CA SER A 111 -27.30 8.65 -10.98
C SER A 111 -26.94 8.89 -9.51
N VAL A 112 -27.15 10.12 -9.03
CA VAL A 112 -26.88 10.52 -7.65
C VAL A 112 -28.21 10.88 -6.96
N THR A 113 -28.36 10.52 -5.68
CA THR A 113 -29.52 10.93 -4.87
C THR A 113 -29.06 11.94 -3.82
N PRO A 114 -29.23 13.26 -4.04
CA PRO A 114 -28.86 14.26 -3.06
C PRO A 114 -29.93 14.40 -1.95
N ALA A 115 -29.52 14.87 -0.78
CA ALA A 115 -30.43 15.38 0.22
C ALA A 115 -30.68 16.88 -0.01
N LEU A 116 -31.94 17.29 -0.08
CA LEU A 116 -32.36 18.65 -0.42
C LEU A 116 -33.03 19.29 0.79
N ALA A 117 -32.58 20.48 1.18
CA ALA A 117 -33.16 21.22 2.29
C ALA A 117 -33.18 22.73 1.99
N PHE A 118 -34.30 23.39 2.30
CA PHE A 118 -34.36 24.84 2.23
C PHE A 118 -33.93 25.48 3.55
N ALA A 119 -33.27 26.63 3.47
CA ALA A 119 -32.94 27.47 4.61
C ALA A 119 -33.42 28.89 4.36
N VAL A 120 -33.78 29.61 5.44
CA VAL A 120 -34.28 30.98 5.36
C VAL A 120 -33.52 31.86 6.35
N VAL A 121 -32.97 32.97 5.84
CA VAL A 121 -32.32 34.03 6.64
C VAL A 121 -32.76 35.37 6.09
N GLU A 122 -33.22 36.29 6.94
CA GLU A 122 -33.64 37.63 6.53
C GLU A 122 -34.65 37.61 5.37
N ASP A 123 -35.63 36.70 5.46
CA ASP A 123 -36.65 36.42 4.43
C ASP A 123 -36.10 35.95 3.07
N ARG A 124 -34.81 35.61 2.98
CA ARG A 124 -34.17 35.06 1.77
C ARG A 124 -34.10 33.55 1.84
N THR A 125 -34.66 32.88 0.84
CA THR A 125 -34.68 31.42 0.74
C THR A 125 -33.45 30.90 -0.01
N VAL A 126 -32.72 29.94 0.57
CA VAL A 126 -31.58 29.24 -0.02
C VAL A 126 -31.91 27.75 -0.11
N LEU A 127 -31.50 27.10 -1.20
CA LEU A 127 -31.57 25.64 -1.32
C LEU A 127 -30.18 25.04 -1.10
N ALA A 128 -30.05 24.18 -0.09
CA ALA A 128 -28.89 23.34 0.10
C ALA A 128 -29.08 21.98 -0.58
N ILE A 129 -28.09 21.61 -1.40
CA ILE A 129 -28.02 20.33 -2.09
C ILE A 129 -26.83 19.58 -1.48
N ALA A 130 -27.10 18.69 -0.53
CA ALA A 130 -26.09 17.84 0.08
C ALA A 130 -25.86 16.60 -0.78
N VAL A 131 -24.66 16.47 -1.33
CA VAL A 131 -24.27 15.43 -2.26
C VAL A 131 -23.39 14.41 -1.52
N PRO A 132 -23.82 13.14 -1.39
CA PRO A 132 -22.97 12.11 -0.81
C PRO A 132 -21.78 11.79 -1.72
N LYS A 133 -20.69 11.29 -1.13
CA LYS A 133 -19.69 10.57 -1.92
C LYS A 133 -20.36 9.30 -2.46
N GLY A 134 -20.25 9.09 -3.76
CA GLY A 134 -20.86 7.96 -4.44
C GLY A 134 -20.04 6.68 -4.32
N ASP A 135 -20.71 5.55 -4.56
CA ASP A 135 -20.10 4.21 -4.48
C ASP A 135 -19.32 3.82 -5.74
N ALA A 136 -19.59 4.49 -6.86
CA ALA A 136 -18.86 4.30 -8.11
C ALA A 136 -17.55 5.11 -8.12
N PRO A 137 -16.51 4.66 -8.83
CA PRO A 137 -15.21 5.34 -8.83
C PRO A 137 -15.28 6.73 -9.45
N LEU A 138 -16.21 6.94 -10.40
CA LEU A 138 -16.32 8.13 -11.22
C LEU A 138 -17.78 8.42 -11.57
N TYR A 139 -18.12 9.70 -11.62
CA TYR A 139 -19.42 10.20 -12.07
C TYR A 139 -19.24 11.12 -13.28
N TYR A 140 -20.05 10.87 -14.31
CA TYR A 140 -19.95 11.47 -15.62
C TYR A 140 -21.12 12.39 -15.90
N VAL A 141 -20.84 13.49 -16.60
CA VAL A 141 -21.85 14.37 -17.20
C VAL A 141 -21.53 14.52 -18.68
N ALA A 142 -22.48 14.13 -19.53
CA ALA A 142 -22.30 14.13 -21.00
C ALA A 142 -21.02 13.41 -21.47
N GLY A 143 -20.67 12.28 -20.82
CA GLY A 143 -19.50 11.48 -21.18
C GLY A 143 -18.17 11.97 -20.60
N VAL A 144 -18.15 13.06 -19.83
CA VAL A 144 -16.94 13.59 -19.20
C VAL A 144 -16.96 13.29 -17.69
N PRO A 145 -15.94 12.61 -17.13
CA PRO A 145 -15.81 12.41 -15.69
C PRO A 145 -15.33 13.69 -15.01
N TYR A 146 -15.90 14.03 -13.86
CA TYR A 146 -15.53 15.23 -13.11
C TYR A 146 -14.93 14.91 -11.74
N LEU A 147 -13.91 15.68 -11.36
CA LEU A 147 -13.23 15.62 -10.08
C LEU A 147 -13.32 16.96 -9.36
N ARG A 148 -13.39 16.89 -8.03
CA ARG A 148 -13.26 18.04 -7.15
C ARG A 148 -11.78 18.19 -6.78
N GLN A 149 -11.20 19.34 -7.11
CA GLN A 149 -9.85 19.71 -6.70
C GLN A 149 -9.93 21.06 -6.00
N MET A 150 -9.67 21.06 -4.68
CA MET A 150 -9.92 22.22 -3.83
C MET A 150 -11.38 22.72 -4.03
N ALA A 151 -11.59 24.02 -4.23
CA ALA A 151 -12.92 24.59 -4.47
C ALA A 151 -13.39 24.52 -5.94
N THR A 152 -12.78 23.70 -6.80
CA THR A 152 -13.09 23.67 -8.24
C THR A 152 -13.48 22.28 -8.72
N SER A 153 -14.40 22.22 -9.69
CA SER A 153 -14.79 21.01 -10.39
C SER A 153 -14.23 21.01 -11.80
N ARG A 154 -13.40 20.02 -12.14
CA ARG A 154 -12.73 19.90 -13.44
C ARG A 154 -12.87 18.50 -14.04
N PRO A 155 -12.69 18.34 -15.36
CA PRO A 155 -12.54 17.02 -15.96
C PRO A 155 -11.39 16.23 -15.32
N ALA A 156 -11.59 14.91 -15.16
CA ALA A 156 -10.51 14.00 -14.80
C ALA A 156 -9.59 13.77 -16.01
N GLU A 157 -8.28 13.73 -15.75
CA GLU A 157 -7.31 13.32 -16.76
C GLU A 157 -7.35 11.79 -16.95
N PRO A 158 -6.93 11.26 -18.12
CA PRO A 158 -7.00 9.82 -18.39
C PRO A 158 -6.31 8.93 -17.35
N HIS A 159 -5.17 9.35 -16.80
CA HIS A 159 -4.47 8.60 -15.75
C HIS A 159 -5.27 8.57 -14.43
N GLU A 160 -5.89 9.69 -14.04
CA GLU A 160 -6.72 9.75 -12.83
C GLU A 160 -7.98 8.88 -12.94
N VAL A 161 -8.48 8.70 -14.16
CA VAL A 161 -9.58 7.78 -14.47
C VAL A 161 -9.12 6.33 -14.26
N ILE A 162 -7.96 5.97 -14.81
CA ILE A 162 -7.37 4.63 -14.66
C ILE A 162 -7.13 4.33 -13.19
N ASP A 163 -6.43 5.21 -12.48
CA ASP A 163 -6.07 5.01 -11.07
C ASP A 163 -7.30 4.77 -10.20
N ARG A 164 -8.35 5.58 -10.37
CA ARG A 164 -9.59 5.43 -9.61
C ARG A 164 -10.35 4.15 -9.91
N VAL A 165 -10.36 3.71 -11.17
CA VAL A 165 -11.01 2.46 -11.54
C VAL A 165 -10.25 1.28 -10.93
N LEU A 166 -8.92 1.29 -11.00
CA LEU A 166 -8.09 0.24 -10.38
C LEU A 166 -8.21 0.23 -8.84
N ASP A 167 -8.22 1.40 -8.19
CA ASP A 167 -8.46 1.50 -6.74
C ASP A 167 -9.82 0.92 -6.35
N TRP A 168 -10.86 1.24 -7.11
CA TRP A 168 -12.21 0.76 -6.86
C TRP A 168 -12.35 -0.74 -7.11
N ASP A 169 -11.71 -1.26 -8.16
CA ASP A 169 -11.66 -2.68 -8.48
C ASP A 169 -10.96 -3.48 -7.36
N ARG A 170 -9.78 -3.01 -6.92
CA ARG A 170 -9.07 -3.56 -5.75
C ARG A 170 -9.92 -3.59 -4.49
N ALA A 171 -10.67 -2.52 -4.24
CA ALA A 171 -11.54 -2.42 -3.07
C ALA A 171 -12.78 -3.34 -3.15
N ARG A 172 -13.26 -3.67 -4.35
CA ARG A 172 -14.46 -4.50 -4.57
C ARG A 172 -14.18 -5.99 -4.63
N ASP A 173 -13.11 -6.38 -5.29
CA ASP A 173 -12.86 -7.78 -5.57
C ASP A 173 -12.22 -8.51 -4.39
N GLY A 174 -11.76 -7.79 -3.36
CA GLY A 174 -11.00 -8.40 -2.25
C GLY A 174 -9.69 -9.05 -2.71
N SER A 175 -9.40 -9.06 -4.00
CA SER A 175 -8.22 -9.61 -4.68
C SER A 175 -6.95 -8.82 -4.38
N GLY A 176 -7.07 -7.62 -3.80
CA GLY A 176 -5.94 -6.82 -3.32
C GLY A 176 -5.58 -7.04 -1.85
N LEU A 177 -6.39 -7.79 -1.08
CA LEU A 177 -6.00 -8.25 0.26
C LEU A 177 -5.79 -9.76 0.17
N PRO A 178 -4.61 -10.29 0.55
CA PRO A 178 -4.40 -11.73 0.52
C PRO A 178 -5.50 -12.39 1.36
N SER A 179 -6.22 -13.36 0.77
CA SER A 179 -7.15 -14.18 1.53
C SER A 179 -6.40 -14.86 2.68
N PRO A 180 -7.05 -15.25 3.79
CA PRO A 180 -6.35 -15.97 4.87
C PRO A 180 -5.56 -17.20 4.37
N GLU A 181 -6.05 -17.84 3.31
CA GLU A 181 -5.39 -18.95 2.63
C GLU A 181 -4.16 -18.51 1.81
N SER A 182 -4.27 -17.42 1.04
CA SER A 182 -3.14 -16.86 0.29
C SER A 182 -2.06 -16.28 1.20
N GLU A 183 -2.46 -15.63 2.29
CA GLU A 183 -1.54 -15.13 3.32
C GLU A 183 -0.81 -16.29 4.00
N PHE A 184 -1.54 -17.35 4.37
CA PHE A 184 -0.96 -18.56 4.94
C PHE A 184 0.05 -19.22 3.98
N LEU A 185 -0.30 -19.37 2.70
CA LEU A 185 0.61 -19.93 1.69
C LEU A 185 1.84 -19.06 1.49
N SER A 186 1.70 -17.74 1.46
CA SER A 186 2.82 -16.80 1.30
C SER A 186 3.80 -16.84 2.48
N GLN A 187 3.26 -16.91 3.70
CA GLN A 187 4.06 -17.06 4.92
C GLN A 187 4.74 -18.42 4.99
N THR A 188 4.03 -19.48 4.57
CA THR A 188 4.60 -20.84 4.47
C THR A 188 5.71 -20.90 3.42
N ALA A 189 5.55 -20.25 2.27
CA ALA A 189 6.58 -20.17 1.23
C ALA A 189 7.84 -19.46 1.73
N SER A 190 7.67 -18.35 2.44
CA SER A 190 8.77 -17.61 3.05
C SER A 190 9.52 -18.48 4.08
N LEU A 191 8.79 -19.19 4.94
CA LEU A 191 9.37 -20.14 5.90
C LEU A 191 10.15 -21.26 5.20
N VAL A 192 9.58 -21.88 4.17
CA VAL A 192 10.23 -22.97 3.44
C VAL A 192 11.54 -22.49 2.79
N VAL A 193 11.54 -21.30 2.19
CA VAL A 193 12.75 -20.68 1.64
C VAL A 193 13.80 -20.49 2.73
N ASP A 194 13.41 -19.95 3.88
CA ASP A 194 14.31 -19.72 5.01
C ASP A 194 14.92 -21.03 5.53
N VAL A 195 14.12 -22.08 5.67
CA VAL A 195 14.59 -23.41 6.07
C VAL A 195 15.60 -23.98 5.08
N VAL A 196 15.31 -23.90 3.78
CA VAL A 196 16.21 -24.40 2.74
C VAL A 196 17.54 -23.66 2.78
N VAL A 197 17.50 -22.32 2.87
CA VAL A 197 18.71 -21.50 2.91
C VAL A 197 19.53 -21.75 4.17
N TYR A 198 18.93 -21.71 5.36
CA TYR A 198 19.69 -21.90 6.61
C TYR A 198 20.26 -23.31 6.75
N ALA A 199 19.53 -24.34 6.29
CA ALA A 199 20.06 -25.70 6.29
C ALA A 199 21.24 -25.86 5.30
N ASP A 200 21.18 -25.20 4.14
CA ASP A 200 22.23 -25.26 3.11
C ASP A 200 23.46 -24.39 3.42
N GLU A 201 23.41 -23.51 4.43
CA GLU A 201 24.55 -22.70 4.89
C GLU A 201 25.26 -23.25 6.12
N LEU A 202 24.71 -24.31 6.72
CA LEU A 202 25.18 -24.81 8.01
C LEU A 202 26.64 -25.26 7.95
N GLU A 203 27.03 -25.92 6.86
CA GLU A 203 28.39 -26.40 6.65
C GLU A 203 29.42 -25.26 6.59
N GLU A 204 29.10 -24.16 5.91
CA GLU A 204 29.96 -23.00 5.75
C GLU A 204 30.04 -22.15 7.04
N ARG A 205 29.06 -22.29 7.95
CA ARG A 205 28.92 -21.49 9.18
C ARG A 205 29.25 -22.26 10.46
N ARG A 206 30.14 -23.25 10.39
CA ARG A 206 30.58 -24.09 11.54
C ARG A 206 31.21 -23.34 12.72
N VAL A 207 31.61 -22.08 12.56
CA VAL A 207 32.41 -21.33 13.55
C VAL A 207 31.64 -20.12 14.06
N LYS A 208 31.82 -19.77 15.33
CA LYS A 208 31.23 -18.55 15.93
C LYS A 208 31.78 -17.28 15.27
N PRO A 209 30.97 -16.21 15.13
CA PRO A 209 29.57 -16.08 15.59
C PRO A 209 28.53 -16.71 14.64
N TRP A 210 28.91 -17.01 13.40
CA TRP A 210 28.04 -17.46 12.31
C TRP A 210 27.23 -18.73 12.64
N LEU A 211 27.84 -19.63 13.40
CA LEU A 211 27.14 -20.82 13.90
C LEU A 211 25.96 -20.45 14.80
N ASP A 212 26.17 -19.52 15.74
CA ASP A 212 25.14 -19.12 16.69
C ASP A 212 23.99 -18.39 15.95
N GLU A 213 24.32 -17.57 14.94
CA GLU A 213 23.33 -16.91 14.07
C GLU A 213 22.52 -17.91 13.24
N THR A 214 23.17 -18.89 12.63
CA THR A 214 22.48 -19.92 11.83
C THR A 214 21.56 -20.75 12.71
N ARG A 215 22.01 -21.14 13.90
CA ARG A 215 21.18 -21.85 14.89
C ARG A 215 20.00 -21.01 15.37
N HIS A 216 20.20 -19.70 15.53
CA HIS A 216 19.10 -18.78 15.85
C HIS A 216 18.06 -18.74 14.71
N GLY A 217 18.51 -18.66 13.45
CA GLY A 217 17.64 -18.74 12.27
C GLY A 217 16.83 -20.04 12.22
N LEU A 218 17.46 -21.19 12.50
CA LEU A 218 16.79 -22.48 12.58
C LEU A 218 15.76 -22.54 13.71
N ALA A 219 16.08 -21.99 14.90
CA ALA A 219 15.13 -21.93 16.03
C ALA A 219 13.92 -21.04 15.70
N TRP A 220 14.15 -19.88 15.09
CA TRP A 220 13.08 -18.98 14.66
C TRP A 220 12.18 -19.61 13.59
N ALA A 221 12.77 -20.34 12.64
CA ALA A 221 12.01 -21.11 11.65
C ALA A 221 11.18 -22.23 12.31
N ALA A 222 11.70 -22.89 13.36
CA ALA A 222 10.96 -23.90 14.10
C ALA A 222 9.72 -23.33 14.82
N GLU A 223 9.86 -22.16 15.45
CA GLU A 223 8.74 -21.44 16.07
C GLU A 223 7.70 -21.01 15.03
N THR A 224 8.15 -20.41 13.94
CA THR A 224 7.28 -19.98 12.83
C THR A 224 6.50 -21.16 12.21
N ALA A 225 7.15 -22.32 12.08
CA ALA A 225 6.51 -23.54 11.59
C ALA A 225 5.37 -24.01 12.52
N ARG A 226 5.54 -23.94 13.84
CA ARG A 226 4.49 -24.27 14.82
C ARG A 226 3.33 -23.29 14.79
N ASP A 227 3.64 -22.00 14.70
CA ASP A 227 2.64 -20.95 14.62
C ASP A 227 1.79 -21.11 13.36
N LEU A 228 2.42 -21.43 12.22
CA LEU A 228 1.71 -21.76 10.98
C LEU A 228 0.86 -23.03 11.15
N ALA A 229 1.42 -24.11 11.70
CA ALA A 229 0.67 -25.34 11.95
C ALA A 229 -0.60 -25.08 12.78
N ALA A 230 -0.50 -24.29 13.85
CA ALA A 230 -1.60 -23.98 14.75
C ALA A 230 -2.74 -23.16 14.11
N ARG A 231 -2.43 -22.32 13.10
CA ARG A 231 -3.40 -21.46 12.40
C ARG A 231 -3.73 -21.93 10.99
N THR A 232 -3.41 -23.19 10.67
CA THR A 232 -3.64 -23.77 9.36
C THR A 232 -5.13 -23.67 8.97
N PRO A 233 -5.47 -23.04 7.82
CA PRO A 233 -6.84 -23.00 7.34
C PRO A 233 -7.39 -24.40 7.02
N GLY A 234 -8.71 -24.57 7.09
CA GLY A 234 -9.35 -25.87 6.89
C GLY A 234 -9.03 -26.54 5.54
N GLY A 235 -8.81 -25.75 4.48
CA GLY A 235 -8.40 -26.26 3.16
C GLY A 235 -6.99 -26.88 3.12
N PHE A 236 -6.15 -26.64 4.13
CA PHE A 236 -4.76 -27.09 4.20
C PHE A 236 -4.49 -28.01 5.40
N ALA A 237 -5.50 -28.63 5.99
CA ALA A 237 -5.35 -29.47 7.19
C ALA A 237 -4.26 -30.56 7.08
N GLU A 238 -4.01 -31.08 5.87
CA GLU A 238 -2.96 -32.08 5.60
C GLU A 238 -1.52 -31.51 5.73
N MET A 239 -1.36 -30.19 5.79
CA MET A 239 -0.06 -29.52 5.95
C MET A 239 0.39 -29.45 7.42
N VAL A 240 -0.53 -29.61 8.38
CA VAL A 240 -0.25 -29.49 9.82
C VAL A 240 0.84 -30.46 10.25
N GLU A 241 0.70 -31.75 9.93
CA GLU A 241 1.67 -32.79 10.33
C GLU A 241 3.08 -32.52 9.73
N PRO A 242 3.25 -32.23 8.43
CA PRO A 242 4.53 -31.81 7.87
C PRO A 242 5.15 -30.57 8.53
N LEU A 243 4.34 -29.55 8.86
CA LEU A 243 4.84 -28.34 9.54
C LEU A 243 5.34 -28.65 10.95
N GLU A 244 4.62 -29.47 11.71
CA GLU A 244 5.03 -29.92 13.04
C GLU A 244 6.29 -30.81 12.99
N GLU A 245 6.37 -31.70 12.01
CA GLU A 245 7.55 -32.54 11.77
C GLU A 245 8.78 -31.68 11.44
N MET A 246 8.62 -30.72 10.53
CA MET A 246 9.67 -29.77 10.17
C MET A 246 10.13 -28.97 11.39
N ALA A 247 9.18 -28.44 12.19
CA ALA A 247 9.48 -27.71 13.42
C ALA A 247 10.32 -28.53 14.40
N SER A 248 9.95 -29.81 14.60
CA SER A 248 10.67 -30.72 15.50
C SER A 248 12.12 -30.96 15.04
N LYS A 249 12.32 -31.16 13.74
CA LYS A 249 13.66 -31.35 13.15
C LYS A 249 14.51 -30.08 13.25
N LEU A 250 13.93 -28.92 12.98
CA LEU A 250 14.60 -27.62 13.11
C LEU A 250 15.02 -27.36 14.55
N ASP A 251 14.16 -27.65 15.54
CA ASP A 251 14.50 -27.48 16.95
C ASP A 251 15.67 -28.36 17.38
N ARG A 252 15.68 -29.62 16.90
CA ARG A 252 16.80 -30.54 17.14
C ARG A 252 18.09 -29.96 16.56
N ALA A 253 18.07 -29.49 15.31
CA ALA A 253 19.25 -28.86 14.70
C ALA A 253 19.68 -27.61 15.49
N ALA A 254 18.76 -26.71 15.80
CA ALA A 254 19.05 -25.47 16.49
C ALA A 254 19.63 -25.67 17.91
N HIS A 255 19.24 -26.73 18.62
CA HIS A 255 19.62 -26.95 20.02
C HIS A 255 20.58 -28.13 20.24
N GLU A 256 21.10 -28.73 19.17
CA GLU A 256 22.04 -29.85 19.27
C GLU A 256 23.27 -29.47 20.09
N ARG A 257 23.71 -30.39 20.96
CA ARG A 257 24.81 -30.11 21.88
C ARG A 257 26.14 -30.46 21.22
N LEU A 258 26.83 -29.42 20.76
CA LEU A 258 28.15 -29.59 20.16
C LEU A 258 29.22 -29.84 21.21
N SER A 259 30.07 -30.83 20.94
CA SER A 259 31.22 -31.21 21.77
C SER A 259 32.45 -31.44 20.90
N MET A 260 33.63 -31.62 21.52
CA MET A 260 34.85 -31.98 20.79
C MET A 260 34.68 -33.34 20.11
N GLY A 261 34.33 -33.33 18.82
CA GLY A 261 34.20 -34.52 17.98
C GLY A 261 32.80 -35.12 17.85
N GLY A 262 31.73 -34.42 18.25
CA GLY A 262 30.37 -34.93 18.11
C GLY A 262 29.28 -33.85 18.19
N GLY A 263 28.08 -34.17 17.71
CA GLY A 263 26.92 -33.28 17.62
C GLY A 263 26.80 -32.56 16.27
N TRP A 264 27.87 -32.49 15.47
CA TRP A 264 27.82 -31.83 14.16
C TRP A 264 26.98 -32.63 13.16
N ASP A 265 27.30 -33.92 13.01
CA ASP A 265 26.61 -34.79 12.06
C ASP A 265 25.13 -34.95 12.44
N GLU A 266 24.81 -34.98 13.73
CA GLU A 266 23.43 -35.00 14.22
C GLU A 266 22.68 -33.69 13.93
N MET A 267 23.34 -32.55 14.08
CA MET A 267 22.77 -31.24 13.77
C MET A 267 22.51 -31.10 12.27
N ASP A 268 23.50 -31.44 11.45
CA ASP A 268 23.41 -31.38 9.99
C ASP A 268 22.35 -32.35 9.46
N ALA A 269 22.34 -33.60 9.93
CA ALA A 269 21.31 -34.56 9.55
C ALA A 269 19.90 -34.07 9.92
N ALA A 270 19.72 -33.42 11.08
CA ALA A 270 18.44 -32.86 11.48
C ALA A 270 18.04 -31.66 10.59
N ALA A 271 18.98 -30.77 10.25
CA ALA A 271 18.74 -29.63 9.36
C ALA A 271 18.39 -30.09 7.93
N GLN A 272 19.12 -31.06 7.39
CA GLN A 272 18.84 -31.63 6.06
C GLN A 272 17.50 -32.35 6.01
N ALA A 273 17.14 -33.10 7.07
CA ALA A 273 15.83 -33.73 7.16
C ALA A 273 14.69 -32.69 7.24
N ALA A 274 14.91 -31.54 7.89
CA ALA A 274 13.94 -30.44 7.90
C ALA A 274 13.79 -29.82 6.51
N ARG A 275 14.90 -29.63 5.80
CA ARG A 275 14.92 -29.13 4.42
C ARG A 275 14.21 -30.05 3.44
N GLU A 276 14.34 -31.36 3.58
CA GLU A 276 13.57 -32.33 2.78
C GLU A 276 12.06 -32.18 3.01
N THR A 277 11.63 -32.04 4.27
CA THR A 277 10.23 -31.75 4.59
C THR A 277 9.78 -30.41 3.99
N ALA A 278 10.60 -29.36 4.09
CA ALA A 278 10.31 -28.05 3.52
C ALA A 278 10.10 -28.11 1.99
N ARG A 279 10.95 -28.85 1.27
CA ARG A 279 10.79 -29.08 -0.18
C ARG A 279 9.54 -29.88 -0.53
N SER A 280 9.22 -30.89 0.28
CA SER A 280 7.95 -31.63 0.13
C SER A 280 6.75 -30.70 0.28
N ILE A 281 6.79 -29.78 1.25
CA ILE A 281 5.75 -28.76 1.43
C ILE A 281 5.65 -27.86 0.20
N TRP A 282 6.79 -27.40 -0.31
CA TRP A 282 6.85 -26.57 -1.52
C TRP A 282 6.15 -27.23 -2.72
N THR A 283 6.59 -28.43 -3.09
CA THR A 283 6.09 -29.13 -4.28
C THR A 283 4.63 -29.53 -4.14
N ARG A 284 4.17 -29.89 -2.94
CA ARG A 284 2.79 -30.38 -2.74
C ARG A 284 1.75 -29.27 -2.62
N TRP A 285 2.10 -28.14 -2.01
CA TRP A 285 1.11 -27.10 -1.70
C TRP A 285 1.46 -25.71 -2.23
N ILE A 286 2.73 -25.35 -2.39
CA ILE A 286 3.06 -23.98 -2.81
C ILE A 286 3.06 -23.90 -4.34
N GLU A 287 3.89 -24.71 -4.99
CA GLU A 287 4.03 -24.71 -6.45
C GLU A 287 2.69 -24.90 -7.20
N PRO A 288 1.78 -25.81 -6.80
CA PRO A 288 0.53 -26.03 -7.54
C PRO A 288 -0.48 -24.89 -7.44
N HIS A 289 -0.43 -24.07 -6.37
CA HIS A 289 -1.34 -22.93 -6.21
C HIS A 289 -0.87 -21.70 -6.99
N GLY A 290 0.36 -21.73 -7.50
CA GLY A 290 0.97 -20.61 -8.21
C GLY A 290 1.25 -19.42 -7.30
N PHE A 291 1.81 -18.37 -7.90
CA PHE A 291 2.20 -17.16 -7.18
C PHE A 291 1.43 -15.96 -7.75
N HIS A 292 0.96 -15.09 -6.85
CA HIS A 292 0.34 -13.83 -7.26
C HIS A 292 1.38 -12.93 -7.94
N ALA A 293 0.93 -12.13 -8.91
CA ALA A 293 1.79 -11.18 -9.63
C ALA A 293 2.56 -10.26 -8.66
N ASP A 294 1.93 -9.87 -7.55
CA ASP A 294 2.54 -9.05 -6.50
C ASP A 294 3.70 -9.76 -5.79
N SER A 295 3.60 -11.07 -5.56
CA SER A 295 4.70 -11.86 -4.99
C SER A 295 5.88 -11.91 -5.94
N VAL A 296 5.62 -12.10 -7.24
CA VAL A 296 6.66 -12.11 -8.28
C VAL A 296 7.33 -10.73 -8.41
N ALA A 297 6.53 -9.67 -8.42
CA ALA A 297 7.02 -8.29 -8.44
C ALA A 297 7.86 -7.99 -7.19
N GLY A 298 7.41 -8.43 -6.01
CA GLY A 298 8.14 -8.25 -4.75
C GLY A 298 9.51 -8.93 -4.74
N VAL A 299 9.63 -10.15 -5.27
CA VAL A 299 10.95 -10.82 -5.38
C VAL A 299 11.86 -10.07 -6.35
N ARG A 300 11.34 -9.65 -7.52
CA ARG A 300 12.10 -8.86 -8.51
C ARG A 300 12.57 -7.52 -7.93
N GLU A 301 11.69 -6.84 -7.19
CA GLU A 301 11.99 -5.59 -6.51
C GLU A 301 13.08 -5.79 -5.46
N ALA A 302 12.97 -6.82 -4.62
CA ALA A 302 13.97 -7.16 -3.61
C ALA A 302 15.36 -7.41 -4.24
N VAL A 303 15.43 -8.16 -5.34
CA VAL A 303 16.70 -8.40 -6.06
C VAL A 303 17.25 -7.10 -6.65
N SER A 304 16.39 -6.27 -7.25
CA SER A 304 16.78 -4.98 -7.85
C SER A 304 17.25 -3.97 -6.80
N GLU A 305 16.58 -3.89 -5.66
CA GLU A 305 16.99 -3.05 -4.53
C GLU A 305 18.35 -3.50 -3.98
N ASN A 306 18.54 -4.80 -3.78
CA ASN A 306 19.79 -5.33 -3.25
C ASN A 306 20.95 -5.21 -4.25
N ALA A 307 20.70 -5.22 -5.56
CA ALA A 307 21.72 -4.88 -6.55
C ALA A 307 22.17 -3.43 -6.44
N ARG A 308 21.24 -2.49 -6.22
CA ARG A 308 21.58 -1.07 -5.98
C ARG A 308 22.39 -0.91 -4.69
N LYS A 309 22.02 -1.62 -3.62
CA LYS A 309 22.80 -1.67 -2.37
C LYS A 309 24.20 -2.22 -2.62
N LEU A 310 24.33 -3.32 -3.37
CA LEU A 310 25.62 -3.92 -3.68
C LEU A 310 26.51 -3.01 -4.52
N ALA A 311 25.95 -2.35 -5.54
CA ALA A 311 26.66 -1.36 -6.34
C ALA A 311 27.15 -0.16 -5.49
N SER A 312 26.31 0.31 -4.56
CA SER A 312 26.67 1.36 -3.60
C SER A 312 27.76 0.94 -2.63
N LEU A 313 27.74 -0.33 -2.18
CA LEU A 313 28.81 -0.92 -1.37
C LEU A 313 30.11 -1.00 -2.20
N ALA A 314 30.06 -1.58 -3.40
CA ALA A 314 31.19 -1.76 -4.31
C ALA A 314 31.90 -0.44 -4.62
N ALA A 315 31.14 0.65 -4.81
CA ALA A 315 31.66 1.98 -5.09
C ALA A 315 32.46 2.60 -3.92
N ARG A 316 32.20 2.16 -2.67
CA ARG A 316 32.80 2.73 -1.46
C ARG A 316 33.81 1.80 -0.78
N LEU A 317 34.09 0.64 -1.36
CA LEU A 317 34.97 -0.37 -0.77
C LEU A 317 36.35 0.18 -0.37
N GLN A 318 37.00 0.96 -1.24
CA GLN A 318 38.33 1.47 -0.94
C GLN A 318 38.31 2.47 0.22
N GLU A 319 37.33 3.37 0.23
CA GLU A 319 37.17 4.34 1.32
C GLU A 319 36.90 3.63 2.66
N MET A 320 36.05 2.61 2.65
CA MET A 320 35.73 1.82 3.84
C MET A 320 36.93 1.01 4.34
N ASP A 321 37.73 0.44 3.43
CA ASP A 321 38.98 -0.26 3.75
C ASP A 321 40.00 0.70 4.38
N ASP A 322 40.20 1.89 3.78
CA ASP A 322 41.10 2.92 4.31
C ASP A 322 40.67 3.40 5.72
N GLN A 323 39.37 3.32 6.04
CA GLN A 323 38.79 3.61 7.36
C GLN A 323 38.86 2.44 8.35
N GLY A 324 39.35 1.26 7.93
CA GLY A 324 39.42 0.05 8.75
C GLY A 324 38.06 -0.60 9.01
N ARG A 325 37.08 -0.38 8.13
CA ARG A 325 35.68 -0.84 8.29
C ARG A 325 35.41 -2.14 7.51
N LEU A 326 36.31 -3.12 7.61
CA LEU A 326 36.16 -4.37 6.84
C LEU A 326 34.99 -5.23 7.35
N ASP A 327 34.75 -5.25 8.66
CA ASP A 327 33.61 -5.97 9.25
C ASP A 327 32.27 -5.46 8.68
N ASP A 328 32.14 -4.14 8.49
CA ASP A 328 30.96 -3.52 7.87
C ASP A 328 30.79 -3.98 6.40
N ILE A 329 31.90 -4.13 5.66
CA ILE A 329 31.89 -4.64 4.28
C ILE A 329 31.42 -6.09 4.27
N GLN A 330 32.00 -6.93 5.13
CA GLN A 330 31.71 -8.36 5.21
C GLN A 330 30.25 -8.61 5.61
N SER A 331 29.76 -7.91 6.62
CA SER A 331 28.36 -7.98 7.07
C SER A 331 27.40 -7.47 5.99
N SER A 332 27.66 -6.30 5.39
CA SER A 332 26.80 -5.75 4.32
C SER A 332 26.73 -6.69 3.10
N ALA A 333 27.87 -7.28 2.70
CA ALA A 333 27.90 -8.25 1.62
C ALA A 333 27.11 -9.51 2.00
N GLY A 334 27.30 -10.03 3.22
CA GLY A 334 26.59 -11.18 3.75
C GLY A 334 25.07 -11.00 3.79
N GLU A 335 24.58 -9.84 4.23
CA GLU A 335 23.14 -9.51 4.25
C GLU A 335 22.53 -9.46 2.85
N ILE A 336 23.21 -8.80 1.91
CA ILE A 336 22.80 -8.75 0.50
C ILE A 336 22.76 -10.18 -0.07
N GLY A 337 23.82 -10.96 0.15
CA GLY A 337 23.92 -12.34 -0.31
C GLY A 337 22.76 -13.20 0.18
N LEU A 338 22.32 -13.00 1.42
CA LEU A 338 21.23 -13.76 2.02
C LEU A 338 19.92 -13.49 1.29
N VAL A 339 19.63 -12.23 0.98
CA VAL A 339 18.43 -11.86 0.22
C VAL A 339 18.45 -12.48 -1.18
N LEU A 340 19.62 -12.50 -1.85
CA LEU A 340 19.75 -13.11 -3.18
C LEU A 340 19.55 -14.63 -3.15
N LEU A 341 20.08 -15.31 -2.13
CA LEU A 341 19.86 -16.75 -1.94
C LEU A 341 18.39 -17.08 -1.67
N LYS A 342 17.72 -16.28 -0.85
CA LYS A 342 16.27 -16.43 -0.60
C LYS A 342 15.47 -16.22 -1.88
N ALA A 343 15.78 -15.18 -2.64
CA ALA A 343 15.13 -14.92 -3.93
C ALA A 343 15.36 -16.05 -4.93
N ALA A 344 16.61 -16.53 -5.07
CA ALA A 344 16.94 -17.63 -5.98
C ALA A 344 16.26 -18.95 -5.57
N THR A 345 16.20 -19.25 -4.26
CA THR A 345 15.48 -20.40 -3.72
C THR A 345 13.97 -20.31 -3.98
N PHE A 346 13.40 -19.10 -3.94
CA PHE A 346 12.00 -18.88 -4.32
C PHE A 346 11.79 -19.12 -5.82
N GLY A 347 12.73 -18.70 -6.67
CA GLY A 347 12.84 -19.09 -8.08
C GLY A 347 11.86 -18.43 -9.06
N VAL A 348 10.73 -17.90 -8.58
CA VAL A 348 9.64 -17.43 -9.45
C VAL A 348 9.93 -16.06 -10.06
N GLY A 349 9.74 -15.95 -11.39
CA GLY A 349 9.87 -14.71 -12.14
C GLY A 349 11.30 -14.21 -12.37
N LEU A 350 12.30 -15.05 -12.07
CA LEU A 350 13.72 -14.70 -12.19
C LEU A 350 14.37 -15.11 -13.52
N GLY A 351 13.59 -15.73 -14.40
CA GLY A 351 14.02 -16.23 -15.70
C GLY A 351 14.11 -17.75 -15.71
N ASP A 352 15.01 -18.28 -16.54
CA ASP A 352 15.27 -19.72 -16.63
C ASP A 352 16.18 -20.25 -15.50
N ASP A 353 16.35 -21.57 -15.45
CA ASP A 353 17.17 -22.25 -14.45
C ASP A 353 18.61 -21.73 -14.42
N GLN A 354 19.19 -21.41 -15.58
CA GLN A 354 20.55 -20.88 -15.68
C GLN A 354 20.68 -19.52 -14.95
N ARG A 355 19.66 -18.67 -15.05
CA ARG A 355 19.64 -17.40 -14.33
C ARG A 355 19.45 -17.58 -12.83
N ILE A 356 18.64 -18.54 -12.41
CA ILE A 356 18.46 -18.86 -10.99
C ILE A 356 19.77 -19.41 -10.40
N GLU A 357 20.48 -20.27 -11.13
CA GLU A 357 21.80 -20.78 -10.77
C GLU A 357 22.83 -19.66 -10.65
N GLU A 358 22.88 -18.72 -11.60
CA GLU A 358 23.80 -17.57 -11.53
C GLU A 358 23.48 -16.67 -10.33
N LEU A 359 22.20 -16.39 -10.05
CA LEU A 359 21.81 -15.61 -8.88
C LEU A 359 22.19 -16.32 -7.57
N THR A 360 22.02 -17.65 -7.53
CA THR A 360 22.47 -18.49 -6.42
C THR A 360 23.98 -18.38 -6.22
N ALA A 361 24.76 -18.47 -7.30
CA ALA A 361 26.21 -18.37 -7.25
C ALA A 361 26.70 -17.00 -6.76
N ILE A 362 26.05 -15.91 -7.17
CA ILE A 362 26.32 -14.55 -6.68
C ILE A 362 26.00 -14.47 -5.18
N GLY A 363 24.83 -14.97 -4.77
CA GLY A 363 24.41 -15.00 -3.37
C GLY A 363 25.42 -15.74 -2.49
N ARG A 364 25.83 -16.96 -2.89
CA ARG A 364 26.83 -17.75 -2.14
C ARG A 364 28.17 -17.05 -2.04
N ALA A 365 28.67 -16.45 -3.14
CA ALA A 365 29.93 -15.73 -3.12
C ALA A 365 29.93 -14.57 -2.11
N LEU A 366 28.81 -13.87 -1.96
CA LEU A 366 28.65 -12.79 -0.98
C LEU A 366 28.51 -13.33 0.46
N ARG A 367 27.84 -14.46 0.66
CA ARG A 367 27.77 -15.12 1.98
C ARG A 367 29.12 -15.66 2.44
N ASP A 368 29.92 -16.18 1.51
CA ASP A 368 31.29 -16.61 1.78
C ASP A 368 32.19 -15.44 2.19
N VAL A 369 31.94 -14.23 1.69
CA VAL A 369 32.72 -13.04 2.09
C VAL A 369 32.56 -12.77 3.59
N GLU A 370 31.36 -12.97 4.14
CA GLU A 370 31.07 -12.72 5.56
C GLU A 370 31.90 -13.60 6.50
N THR A 371 32.13 -14.87 6.14
CA THR A 371 32.81 -15.84 7.02
C THR A 371 34.33 -15.86 6.86
N ARG A 372 34.89 -15.12 5.91
CA ARG A 372 36.32 -15.15 5.61
C ARG A 372 37.17 -14.58 6.73
N THR A 373 38.20 -15.35 7.07
CA THR A 373 39.25 -14.94 8.00
C THR A 373 40.29 -14.06 7.31
N ILE A 374 40.72 -13.00 8.00
CA ILE A 374 41.79 -12.10 7.56
C ILE A 374 43.12 -12.59 8.14
N TYR A 375 44.10 -12.86 7.30
CA TYR A 375 45.44 -13.28 7.73
C TYR A 375 46.44 -12.11 7.70
N ALA A 376 47.54 -12.26 8.46
CA ALA A 376 48.68 -11.35 8.41
C ALA A 376 49.52 -11.58 7.14
N ASP A 377 48.93 -11.31 5.97
CA ASP A 377 49.47 -11.67 4.65
C ASP A 377 49.84 -10.46 3.76
N GLY A 378 49.99 -9.28 4.37
CA GLY A 378 50.26 -8.05 3.64
C GLY A 378 49.04 -7.51 2.87
N GLY A 379 47.82 -7.84 3.33
CA GLY A 379 46.57 -7.33 2.78
C GLY A 379 46.11 -8.07 1.52
N GLN A 380 46.57 -9.31 1.30
CA GLN A 380 46.08 -10.15 0.21
C GLN A 380 44.67 -10.66 0.51
N SER A 381 44.41 -11.09 1.75
CA SER A 381 43.08 -11.50 2.22
C SER A 381 42.05 -10.39 2.03
N VAL A 382 42.41 -9.17 2.43
CA VAL A 382 41.56 -7.98 2.28
C VAL A 382 41.29 -7.69 0.81
N ARG A 383 42.33 -7.61 -0.02
CA ARG A 383 42.18 -7.39 -1.47
C ARG A 383 41.24 -8.40 -2.12
N ARG A 384 41.36 -9.68 -1.77
CA ARG A 384 40.47 -10.74 -2.28
C ARG A 384 39.01 -10.53 -1.85
N ILE A 385 38.76 -10.09 -0.61
CA ILE A 385 37.40 -9.74 -0.17
C ILE A 385 36.84 -8.60 -1.03
N LEU A 386 37.61 -7.51 -1.21
CA LEU A 386 37.15 -6.37 -2.00
C LEU A 386 36.90 -6.74 -3.47
N ASP A 387 37.77 -7.55 -4.06
CA ASP A 387 37.66 -7.98 -5.45
C ASP A 387 36.45 -8.90 -5.66
N ASP A 388 36.17 -9.81 -4.73
CA ASP A 388 35.00 -10.70 -4.82
C ASP A 388 33.68 -9.92 -4.67
N VAL A 389 33.63 -8.87 -3.83
CA VAL A 389 32.45 -7.98 -3.74
C VAL A 389 32.26 -7.18 -5.03
N ARG A 390 33.35 -6.71 -5.67
CA ARG A 390 33.29 -6.02 -6.98
C ARG A 390 32.81 -6.96 -8.08
N ASP A 391 33.33 -8.19 -8.12
CA ASP A 391 32.93 -9.20 -9.09
C ASP A 391 31.45 -9.56 -8.93
N ALA A 392 31.01 -9.82 -7.70
CA ALA A 392 29.60 -10.08 -7.40
C ALA A 392 28.69 -8.92 -7.84
N SER A 393 29.11 -7.66 -7.60
CA SER A 393 28.38 -6.48 -8.06
C SER A 393 28.28 -6.40 -9.59
N ALA A 394 29.38 -6.66 -10.30
CA ALA A 394 29.40 -6.66 -11.76
C ALA A 394 28.50 -7.76 -12.34
N ARG A 395 28.60 -8.98 -11.79
CA ARG A 395 27.77 -10.13 -12.18
C ARG A 395 26.29 -9.88 -11.89
N GLN A 396 25.93 -9.31 -10.74
CA GLN A 396 24.55 -8.99 -10.40
C GLN A 396 23.96 -7.92 -11.34
N ASN A 397 24.73 -6.90 -11.71
CA ASN A 397 24.29 -5.89 -12.67
C ASN A 397 24.09 -6.49 -14.08
N ALA A 398 25.00 -7.36 -14.51
CA ALA A 398 24.85 -8.08 -15.78
C ALA A 398 23.62 -9.01 -15.76
N TRP A 399 23.40 -9.68 -14.63
CA TRP A 399 22.22 -10.50 -14.41
C TRP A 399 20.94 -9.67 -14.56
N LEU A 400 20.84 -8.53 -13.86
CA LEU A 400 19.67 -7.62 -13.95
C LEU A 400 19.40 -7.13 -15.36
N ALA A 401 20.45 -6.78 -16.12
CA ALA A 401 20.30 -6.29 -17.49
C ALA A 401 19.66 -7.31 -18.44
N GLY A 402 19.75 -8.60 -18.13
CA GLY A 402 19.15 -9.68 -18.90
C GLY A 402 17.79 -10.17 -18.37
N LEU A 403 17.19 -9.52 -17.37
CA LEU A 403 15.88 -9.93 -16.85
C LEU A 403 14.80 -9.78 -17.93
N PRO A 404 13.95 -10.80 -18.16
CA PRO A 404 12.84 -10.69 -19.10
C PRO A 404 11.83 -9.65 -18.63
N SER A 405 11.17 -8.99 -19.59
CA SER A 405 10.13 -8.01 -19.30
C SER A 405 8.95 -8.66 -18.56
N GLU A 406 8.16 -7.88 -17.79
CA GLU A 406 7.00 -8.42 -17.05
C GLU A 406 5.99 -9.15 -17.96
N ALA A 407 5.94 -8.79 -19.25
CA ALA A 407 5.11 -9.43 -20.26
C ALA A 407 5.58 -10.84 -20.68
N GLU A 408 6.87 -11.17 -20.47
CA GLU A 408 7.48 -12.47 -20.80
C GLU A 408 7.53 -13.42 -19.59
N ALA A 409 7.37 -12.90 -18.37
CA ALA A 409 7.45 -13.67 -17.12
C ALA A 409 6.11 -14.29 -16.66
N GLY A 410 5.02 -14.00 -17.37
CA GLY A 410 3.65 -14.48 -17.06
C GLY A 410 3.14 -15.61 -17.96
N ALA A 411 4.02 -16.24 -18.75
CA ALA A 411 3.76 -17.45 -19.53
C ALA A 411 4.60 -18.60 -18.99
#